data_AF-A0AAX6NE24-F1
#
_entry.id   AF-A0AAX6NE24-F1
#
_cell.length_a   1.000
_cell.length_b   1.000
_cell.length_c   1.000
_cell.angle_alpha   90.00
_cell.angle_beta   90.00
_cell.angle_gamma   90.00
#
_symmetry.space_group_name_H-M   'P 1'
#
loop_
_entity.id
_entity.type
_entity.pdbx_description
1 polymer ?
#
loop_
_entity_poly.entity_id
_entity_poly.type
_entity_poly.pdbx_seq_one_letter_code
_entity_poly.pdbx_strand_id
1 'polypeptide(L)'
;MSCLLKLQNELIKGQKLAMQGSYQRRAPSKKAIPHLLVARKGLKEYVKQYPNSSLAWQLLSLAEEYLLNYNAALTALQNAVFLNEKDKKLLKRLALLTEYAGKWQELDMTPEHLRSLETYLQERLELRLCDHTLIYTKEWIDISTLHRKKSHIVKAIQNQGGFCDCEVLMNVID
;
A
#
# COMPACT_ATOMS: atom_id res chain seq x y z
N MET A 1 20.54 -7.48 -17.79
CA MET A 1 20.01 -7.28 -16.41
C MET A 1 18.52 -7.55 -16.43
N SER A 2 18.02 -8.56 -15.71
CA SER A 2 16.62 -9.01 -15.81
C SER A 2 15.63 -7.93 -15.37
N CYS A 3 14.40 -7.95 -15.91
CA CYS A 3 13.34 -6.99 -15.55
C CYS A 3 13.09 -6.97 -14.03
N LEU A 4 13.01 -8.14 -13.41
CA LEU A 4 12.83 -8.27 -11.96
C LEU A 4 13.97 -7.64 -11.15
N LEU A 5 15.22 -7.76 -11.61
CA LEU A 5 16.37 -7.17 -10.93
C LEU A 5 16.34 -5.62 -10.97
N LYS A 6 15.82 -5.04 -12.06
CA LYS A 6 15.59 -3.58 -12.13
C LYS A 6 14.56 -3.14 -11.09
N LEU A 7 13.43 -3.85 -11.00
CA LEU A 7 12.37 -3.58 -10.02
C LEU A 7 12.86 -3.75 -8.57
N GLN A 8 13.66 -4.79 -8.31
CA GLN A 8 14.29 -5.00 -7.01
C GLN A 8 15.22 -3.85 -6.63
N ASN A 9 16.05 -3.37 -7.55
CA ASN A 9 16.94 -2.24 -7.29
C ASN A 9 16.17 -0.94 -7.03
N GLU A 10 15.08 -0.72 -7.76
CA GLU A 10 14.21 0.43 -7.56
C GLU A 10 13.54 0.38 -6.17
N LEU A 11 13.07 -0.81 -5.75
CA LEU A 11 12.55 -1.03 -4.41
C LEU A 11 13.62 -0.73 -3.35
N ILE A 12 14.83 -1.28 -3.49
CA ILE A 12 15.95 -1.04 -2.56
C ILE A 12 16.26 0.46 -2.44
N LYS A 13 16.20 1.20 -3.55
CA LYS A 13 16.39 2.65 -3.55
C LYS A 13 15.30 3.35 -2.73
N GLY A 14 14.04 2.99 -2.94
CA GLY A 14 12.91 3.48 -2.13
C GLY A 14 13.09 3.19 -0.64
N GLN A 15 13.51 1.97 -0.29
CA GLN A 15 13.73 1.56 1.10
C GLN A 15 14.81 2.39 1.80
N LYS A 16 15.95 2.62 1.14
CA LYS A 16 17.03 3.45 1.67
C LYS A 16 16.56 4.88 1.95
N LEU A 17 15.68 5.41 1.11
CA LEU A 17 15.13 6.76 1.25
C LEU A 17 13.96 6.80 2.24
N ALA A 18 13.30 5.68 2.54
CA ALA A 18 12.08 5.66 3.34
C ALA A 18 12.31 6.11 4.77
N MET A 19 13.53 5.91 5.30
CA MET A 19 13.90 6.18 6.70
C MET A 19 12.95 5.48 7.69
N GLN A 20 12.49 4.28 7.33
CA GLN A 20 11.61 3.45 8.15
C GLN A 20 12.43 2.37 8.88
N GLY A 21 12.21 2.23 10.18
CA GLY A 21 12.71 1.08 10.94
C GLY A 21 12.04 -0.23 10.50
N SER A 22 12.69 -1.37 10.77
CA SER A 22 12.14 -2.70 10.52
C SER A 22 11.02 -3.00 11.50
N TYR A 23 9.82 -3.28 10.96
CA TYR A 23 8.58 -3.58 11.70
C TYR A 23 8.07 -2.41 12.57
N GLN A 24 6.78 -2.10 12.48
CA GLN A 24 6.18 -0.78 12.78
C GLN A 24 6.56 0.30 11.75
N ARG A 25 6.27 0.03 10.47
CA ARG A 25 6.49 1.01 9.39
C ARG A 25 5.68 2.28 9.70
N ARG A 26 6.32 3.43 9.51
CA ARG A 26 5.66 4.75 9.50
C ARG A 26 5.52 5.20 8.06
N ALA A 27 4.73 6.25 7.80
CA ALA A 27 4.64 6.82 6.46
C ALA A 27 6.05 7.04 5.85
N PRO A 28 6.33 6.53 4.64
CA PRO A 28 7.63 6.70 4.01
C PRO A 28 7.94 8.18 3.80
N SER A 29 9.23 8.53 3.81
CA SER A 29 9.63 9.89 3.45
C SER A 29 9.12 10.25 2.05
N LYS A 30 8.81 11.53 1.82
CA LYS A 30 8.32 12.01 0.50
C LYS A 30 9.26 11.63 -0.66
N LYS A 31 10.57 11.54 -0.39
CA LYS A 31 11.59 11.17 -1.38
C LYS A 31 11.54 9.69 -1.75
N ALA A 32 11.05 8.83 -0.84
CA ALA A 32 10.93 7.40 -1.09
C ALA A 32 9.70 7.03 -1.92
N ILE A 33 8.59 7.79 -1.75
CA ILE A 33 7.30 7.47 -2.35
C ILE A 33 7.39 7.20 -3.87
N PRO A 34 8.02 8.04 -4.71
CA PRO A 34 8.09 7.78 -6.15
C PRO A 34 8.76 6.45 -6.49
N HIS A 35 9.87 6.12 -5.82
CA HIS A 35 10.59 4.86 -6.04
C HIS A 35 9.77 3.64 -5.61
N LEU A 36 9.09 3.74 -4.46
CA LEU A 36 8.21 2.68 -3.97
C LEU A 36 7.01 2.45 -4.90
N LEU A 37 6.39 3.53 -5.41
CA LEU A 37 5.28 3.45 -6.36
C LEU A 37 5.68 2.83 -7.70
N VAL A 38 6.84 3.22 -8.24
CA VAL A 38 7.38 2.63 -9.49
C VAL A 38 7.66 1.15 -9.30
N ALA A 39 8.33 0.77 -8.21
CA ALA A 39 8.60 -0.63 -7.89
C ALA A 39 7.30 -1.43 -7.72
N ARG A 40 6.35 -0.94 -6.93
CA ARG A 40 5.05 -1.59 -6.71
C ARG A 40 4.31 -1.80 -8.03
N LYS A 41 4.21 -0.77 -8.87
CA LYS A 41 3.53 -0.87 -10.18
C LYS A 41 4.15 -1.97 -11.04
N GLY A 42 5.46 -1.94 -11.24
CA GLY A 42 6.15 -2.93 -12.06
C GLY A 42 6.08 -4.34 -11.46
N LEU A 43 6.13 -4.47 -10.13
CA LEU A 43 5.97 -5.76 -9.46
C LEU A 43 4.55 -6.33 -9.61
N LYS A 44 3.50 -5.49 -9.52
CA LYS A 44 2.11 -5.92 -9.80
C LYS A 44 1.97 -6.43 -11.23
N GLU A 45 2.58 -5.77 -12.22
CA GLU A 45 2.58 -6.24 -13.61
C GLU A 45 3.39 -7.53 -13.79
N TYR A 46 4.54 -7.64 -13.12
CA TYR A 46 5.42 -8.81 -13.21
C TYR A 46 4.75 -10.07 -12.66
N VAL A 47 4.12 -10.01 -11.48
CA VAL A 47 3.47 -11.20 -10.88
C VAL A 47 2.25 -11.66 -11.67
N LYS A 48 1.60 -10.77 -12.43
CA LYS A 48 0.52 -11.15 -13.38
C LYS A 48 1.08 -11.97 -14.54
N GLN A 49 2.25 -11.61 -15.06
CA GLN A 49 2.89 -12.32 -16.17
C GLN A 49 3.61 -13.61 -15.70
N TYR A 50 4.15 -13.59 -14.48
CA TYR A 50 4.97 -14.66 -13.92
C TYR A 50 4.49 -15.07 -12.51
N PRO A 51 3.28 -15.65 -12.38
CA PRO A 51 2.66 -15.94 -11.08
C PRO A 51 3.43 -16.97 -10.26
N ASN A 52 4.29 -17.79 -10.87
CA ASN A 52 5.07 -18.82 -10.18
C ASN A 52 6.39 -18.29 -9.56
N SER A 53 6.65 -16.98 -9.64
CA SER A 53 7.86 -16.39 -9.06
C SER A 53 7.66 -16.03 -7.59
N SER A 54 8.04 -16.93 -6.68
CA SER A 54 7.98 -16.65 -5.23
C SER A 54 8.77 -15.40 -4.85
N LEU A 55 9.94 -15.17 -5.47
CA LEU A 55 10.72 -13.95 -5.22
C LEU A 55 9.98 -12.67 -5.62
N ALA A 56 9.28 -12.66 -6.77
CA ALA A 56 8.52 -11.50 -7.20
C ALA A 56 7.37 -11.19 -6.22
N TRP A 57 6.68 -12.21 -5.72
CA TRP A 57 5.65 -12.06 -4.69
C TRP A 57 6.21 -11.54 -3.36
N GLN A 58 7.39 -12.00 -2.94
CA GLN A 58 8.08 -11.46 -1.76
C GLN A 58 8.44 -9.98 -1.92
N LEU A 59 8.95 -9.60 -3.09
CA LEU A 59 9.30 -8.20 -3.39
C LEU A 59 8.05 -7.32 -3.46
N LEU A 60 6.94 -7.82 -4.03
CA LEU A 60 5.67 -7.10 -4.04
C LEU A 60 5.13 -6.91 -2.62
N SER A 61 5.14 -7.97 -1.80
CA SER A 61 4.76 -7.88 -0.39
C SER A 61 5.56 -6.81 0.34
N LEU A 62 6.86 -6.75 0.10
CA LEU A 62 7.74 -5.76 0.70
C LEU A 62 7.43 -4.34 0.19
N ALA A 63 7.16 -4.15 -1.11
CA ALA A 63 6.77 -2.85 -1.66
C ALA A 63 5.46 -2.34 -1.04
N GLU A 64 4.45 -3.20 -0.93
CA GLU A 64 3.17 -2.88 -0.29
C GLU A 64 3.38 -2.57 1.21
N GLU A 65 4.20 -3.34 1.94
CA GLU A 65 4.50 -3.08 3.35
C GLU A 65 5.16 -1.70 3.56
N TYR A 66 6.10 -1.30 2.69
CA TYR A 66 6.75 0.02 2.76
C TYR A 66 5.80 1.17 2.44
N LEU A 67 4.80 0.88 1.61
CA LEU A 67 3.65 1.74 1.33
C LEU A 67 2.51 1.45 2.30
N LEU A 68 2.79 0.87 3.47
CA LEU A 68 1.81 0.59 4.52
C LEU A 68 0.54 -0.13 4.07
N ASN A 69 0.49 -0.73 2.88
CA ASN A 69 -0.67 -1.46 2.39
C ASN A 69 -0.62 -2.88 2.94
N TYR A 70 -0.92 -3.01 4.22
CA TYR A 70 -0.74 -4.29 4.93
C TYR A 70 -1.63 -5.40 4.36
N ASN A 71 -2.82 -5.08 3.86
CA ASN A 71 -3.71 -6.05 3.22
C ASN A 71 -3.06 -6.65 1.97
N ALA A 72 -2.65 -5.80 1.00
CA ALA A 72 -1.99 -6.29 -0.20
C ALA A 72 -0.63 -6.94 0.10
N ALA A 73 0.09 -6.43 1.10
CA ALA A 73 1.35 -7.02 1.56
C ALA A 73 1.17 -8.45 2.08
N LEU A 74 0.10 -8.70 2.84
CA LEU A 74 -0.27 -10.03 3.33
C LEU A 74 -0.65 -10.96 2.20
N THR A 75 -1.55 -10.54 1.30
CA THR A 75 -1.97 -11.34 0.14
C THR A 75 -0.77 -11.73 -0.73
N ALA A 76 0.12 -10.78 -1.03
CA ALA A 76 1.33 -11.06 -1.80
C ALA A 76 2.27 -12.04 -1.08
N LEU A 77 2.40 -11.94 0.25
CA LEU A 77 3.25 -12.85 1.02
C LEU A 77 2.65 -14.25 1.13
N GLN A 78 1.33 -14.37 1.24
CA GLN A 78 0.62 -15.64 1.19
C GLN A 78 0.86 -16.36 -0.14
N ASN A 79 0.79 -15.64 -1.28
CA ASN A 79 1.14 -16.19 -2.59
C ASN A 79 2.60 -16.69 -2.64
N ALA A 80 3.54 -15.93 -2.05
CA ALA A 80 4.93 -16.36 -1.96
C ALA A 80 5.12 -17.64 -1.13
N VAL A 81 4.38 -17.76 -0.02
CA VAL A 81 4.38 -18.94 0.86
C VAL A 81 3.75 -20.14 0.16
N PHE A 82 2.63 -19.97 -0.54
CA PHE A 82 1.99 -21.04 -1.31
C PHE A 82 2.96 -21.69 -2.32
N LEU A 83 3.82 -20.88 -2.95
CA LEU A 83 4.84 -21.39 -3.87
C LEU A 83 6.03 -22.07 -3.16
N ASN A 84 6.21 -21.84 -1.87
CA ASN A 84 7.37 -22.29 -1.07
C ASN A 84 6.96 -22.64 0.39
N GLU A 85 5.99 -23.53 0.55
CA GLU A 85 5.29 -23.74 1.83
C GLU A 85 6.20 -24.19 2.99
N LYS A 86 7.35 -24.81 2.68
CA LYS A 86 8.31 -25.31 3.66
C LYS A 86 9.38 -24.28 4.05
N ASP A 87 9.36 -23.07 3.47
CA ASP A 87 10.32 -22.02 3.83
C ASP A 87 9.97 -21.40 5.19
N LYS A 88 10.69 -21.86 6.23
CA LYS A 88 10.55 -21.37 7.60
C LYS A 88 10.75 -19.85 7.73
N LYS A 89 11.57 -19.22 6.89
CA LYS A 89 11.80 -17.76 6.93
C LYS A 89 10.57 -17.02 6.42
N LEU A 90 9.93 -17.52 5.35
CA LEU A 90 8.70 -16.94 4.83
C LEU A 90 7.54 -17.11 5.80
N LEU A 91 7.38 -18.29 6.39
CA LEU A 91 6.35 -18.53 7.41
C LEU A 91 6.51 -17.60 8.61
N LYS A 92 7.74 -17.42 9.11
CA LYS A 92 8.03 -16.46 10.19
C LYS A 92 7.70 -15.02 9.78
N ARG A 93 8.03 -14.63 8.55
CA ARG A 93 7.73 -13.29 8.03
C ARG A 93 6.21 -13.08 7.91
N LEU A 94 5.47 -14.09 7.47
CA LEU A 94 4.01 -14.04 7.37
C LEU A 94 3.38 -13.85 8.75
N ALA A 95 3.78 -14.65 9.73
CA ALA A 95 3.30 -14.52 11.11
C ALA A 95 3.54 -13.10 11.68
N LEU A 96 4.77 -12.57 11.52
CA LEU A 96 5.10 -11.21 11.95
C LEU A 96 4.25 -10.16 11.22
N LEU A 97 4.13 -10.25 9.89
CA LEU A 97 3.38 -9.28 9.10
C LEU A 97 1.89 -9.26 9.51
N THR A 98 1.30 -10.42 9.79
CA THR A 98 -0.09 -10.53 10.27
C THR A 98 -0.27 -9.82 11.62
N GLU A 99 0.66 -10.02 12.56
CA GLU A 99 0.62 -9.34 13.85
C GLU A 99 0.71 -7.82 13.69
N TYR A 100 1.58 -7.33 12.80
CA TYR A 100 1.71 -5.90 12.57
C TYR A 100 0.51 -5.31 11.84
N ALA A 101 -0.06 -6.01 10.85
CA ALA A 101 -1.25 -5.57 10.14
C ALA A 101 -2.45 -5.37 11.09
N GLY A 102 -2.65 -6.28 12.05
CA GLY A 102 -3.70 -6.16 13.06
C GLY A 102 -3.58 -4.92 13.95
N LYS A 103 -2.37 -4.34 14.11
CA LYS A 103 -2.17 -3.08 14.85
C LYS A 103 -2.63 -1.83 14.09
N TRP A 104 -2.95 -1.96 12.80
CA TRP A 104 -3.29 -0.83 11.91
C TRP A 104 -4.74 -0.86 11.42
N GLN A 105 -5.58 -1.76 11.94
CA GLN A 105 -6.88 -2.12 11.36
C GLN A 105 -8.05 -1.14 11.65
N GLU A 106 -7.83 -0.02 12.32
CA GLU A 106 -8.93 0.91 12.62
C GLU A 106 -8.90 2.14 11.70
N LEU A 107 -9.79 2.12 10.70
CA LEU A 107 -10.01 3.26 9.80
C LEU A 107 -10.79 4.40 10.48
N ASP A 108 -11.42 4.14 11.64
CA ASP A 108 -12.28 5.07 12.40
C ASP A 108 -13.26 5.84 11.48
N MET A 109 -13.79 5.11 10.49
CA MET A 109 -14.78 5.56 9.51
C MET A 109 -15.89 4.52 9.44
N THR A 110 -17.14 4.98 9.32
CA THR A 110 -18.30 4.10 9.14
C THR A 110 -18.49 3.76 7.65
N PRO A 111 -19.29 2.74 7.30
CA PRO A 111 -19.61 2.44 5.91
C PRO A 111 -20.24 3.62 5.14
N GLU A 112 -20.99 4.50 5.79
CA GLU A 112 -21.55 5.72 5.18
C GLU A 112 -20.45 6.72 4.81
N HIS A 113 -19.44 6.86 5.67
CA HIS A 113 -18.29 7.71 5.39
C HIS A 113 -17.49 7.18 4.20
N LEU A 114 -17.28 5.86 4.12
CA LEU A 114 -16.61 5.22 2.99
C LEU A 114 -17.38 5.42 1.68
N ARG A 115 -18.70 5.19 1.67
CA ARG A 115 -19.55 5.43 0.49
C ARG A 115 -19.53 6.90 0.06
N SER A 116 -19.62 7.83 0.99
CA SER A 116 -19.55 9.26 0.68
C SER A 116 -18.19 9.67 0.09
N LEU A 117 -17.10 9.13 0.63
CA LEU A 117 -15.75 9.35 0.10
C LEU A 117 -15.60 8.74 -1.31
N GLU A 118 -16.13 7.53 -1.53
CA GLU A 118 -16.12 6.87 -2.84
C GLU A 118 -16.79 7.73 -3.90
N THR A 119 -18.04 8.16 -3.66
CA THR A 119 -18.78 9.02 -4.59
C THR A 119 -18.02 10.31 -4.89
N TYR A 120 -17.48 10.95 -3.85
CA TYR A 120 -16.72 12.20 -4.02
C TYR A 120 -15.46 12.01 -4.88
N LEU A 121 -14.72 10.92 -4.67
CA LEU A 121 -13.50 10.63 -5.44
C LEU A 121 -13.81 10.21 -6.88
N GLN A 122 -14.86 9.41 -7.11
CA GLN A 122 -15.31 9.03 -8.45
C GLN A 122 -15.66 10.28 -9.28
N GLU A 123 -16.49 11.19 -8.76
CA GLU A 123 -16.88 12.42 -9.45
C GLU A 123 -15.68 13.32 -9.79
N ARG A 124 -14.69 13.43 -8.89
CA ARG A 124 -13.50 14.28 -9.10
C ARG A 124 -12.50 13.68 -10.08
N LEU A 125 -12.33 12.35 -10.07
CA LEU A 125 -11.36 11.62 -10.89
C LEU A 125 -11.88 11.25 -12.28
N GLU A 126 -13.20 11.19 -12.48
CA GLU A 126 -13.78 11.02 -13.83
C GLU A 126 -13.36 12.14 -14.79
N LEU A 127 -13.10 13.34 -14.25
CA LEU A 127 -12.77 14.54 -15.03
C LEU A 127 -11.25 14.78 -15.18
N ARG A 128 -10.39 14.05 -14.45
CA ARG A 128 -8.94 14.28 -14.40
C ARG A 128 -8.15 12.99 -14.15
N LEU A 129 -7.03 12.83 -14.87
CA LEU A 129 -6.06 11.77 -14.60
C LEU A 129 -5.48 11.89 -13.17
N CYS A 130 -5.28 10.76 -12.48
CA CYS A 130 -4.71 10.72 -11.13
C CYS A 130 -3.33 11.40 -11.10
N ASP A 131 -3.19 12.47 -10.31
CA ASP A 131 -1.96 13.25 -10.19
C ASP A 131 -1.00 12.71 -9.11
N HIS A 132 -1.31 11.53 -8.58
CA HIS A 132 -0.59 10.88 -7.48
C HIS A 132 -0.52 11.72 -6.19
N THR A 133 -1.49 12.62 -5.98
CA THR A 133 -1.68 13.33 -4.72
C THR A 133 -2.92 12.84 -3.96
N LEU A 134 -3.04 13.26 -2.70
CA LEU A 134 -4.16 12.93 -1.81
C LEU A 134 -5.01 14.19 -1.57
N ILE A 135 -5.18 15.03 -2.59
CA ILE A 135 -5.78 16.36 -2.46
C ILE A 135 -7.28 16.21 -2.22
N TYR A 136 -7.97 15.43 -3.04
CA TYR A 136 -9.42 15.31 -2.98
C TYR A 136 -9.89 14.56 -1.74
N THR A 137 -9.18 13.53 -1.31
CA THR A 137 -9.45 12.84 -0.05
C THR A 137 -9.32 13.80 1.14
N LYS A 138 -8.29 14.66 1.16
CA LYS A 138 -8.13 15.64 2.24
C LYS A 138 -9.20 16.71 2.22
N GLU A 139 -9.61 17.15 1.04
CA GLU A 139 -10.71 18.11 0.83
C GLU A 139 -12.03 17.53 1.34
N TRP A 140 -12.34 16.27 0.99
CA TRP A 140 -13.52 15.57 1.50
C TRP A 140 -13.52 15.46 3.03
N ILE A 141 -12.38 15.14 3.64
CA ILE A 141 -12.29 15.09 5.11
C ILE A 141 -12.59 16.46 5.73
N ASP A 142 -12.11 17.55 5.12
CA ASP A 142 -12.34 18.92 5.63
C ASP A 142 -13.82 19.32 5.61
N ILE A 143 -14.58 18.87 4.62
CA ILE A 143 -16.01 19.21 4.46
C ILE A 143 -16.96 18.20 5.13
N SER A 144 -16.43 17.07 5.63
CA SER A 144 -17.22 16.05 6.33
C SER A 144 -17.29 16.28 7.84
N THR A 145 -18.09 15.47 8.52
CA THR A 145 -18.16 15.40 9.99
C THR A 145 -16.84 14.95 10.63
N LEU A 146 -15.88 14.49 9.83
CA LEU A 146 -14.61 13.90 10.27
C LEU A 146 -13.42 14.89 10.32
N HIS A 147 -13.62 16.16 9.97
CA HIS A 147 -12.56 17.18 9.92
C HIS A 147 -11.68 17.23 11.20
N ARG A 148 -12.27 17.01 12.39
CA ARG A 148 -11.55 16.99 13.68
C ARG A 148 -10.56 15.82 13.80
N LYS A 149 -10.79 14.73 13.07
CA LYS A 149 -9.98 13.51 13.06
C LYS A 149 -9.08 13.42 11.82
N LYS A 150 -8.92 14.50 11.04
CA LYS A 150 -8.25 14.48 9.74
C LYS A 150 -6.89 13.79 9.74
N SER A 151 -6.01 14.15 10.67
CA SER A 151 -4.67 13.54 10.74
C SER A 151 -4.72 12.04 11.03
N HIS A 152 -5.65 11.61 11.87
CA HIS A 152 -5.86 10.20 12.19
C HIS A 152 -6.38 9.42 10.98
N ILE A 153 -7.41 9.93 10.31
CA ILE A 153 -8.04 9.27 9.17
C ILE A 153 -7.09 9.22 7.97
N VAL A 154 -6.38 10.32 7.67
CA VAL A 154 -5.37 10.32 6.60
C VAL A 154 -4.30 9.26 6.88
N LYS A 155 -3.87 9.13 8.13
CA LYS A 155 -2.90 8.10 8.51
C LYS A 155 -3.50 6.70 8.33
N ALA A 156 -4.73 6.47 8.75
CA ALA A 156 -5.40 5.18 8.60
C ALA A 156 -5.61 4.78 7.13
N ILE A 157 -6.04 5.72 6.29
CA ILE A 157 -6.13 5.57 4.82
C ILE A 157 -4.76 5.20 4.23
N GLN A 158 -3.70 5.89 4.63
CA GLN A 158 -2.34 5.57 4.20
C GLN A 158 -1.89 4.18 4.68
N ASN A 159 -2.29 3.75 5.88
CA ASN A 159 -2.04 2.41 6.39
C ASN A 159 -2.84 1.31 5.68
N GLN A 160 -3.63 1.67 4.69
CA GLN A 160 -4.30 0.75 3.78
C GLN A 160 -3.83 0.97 2.33
N GLY A 161 -2.73 1.70 2.13
CA GLY A 161 -2.17 1.91 0.79
C GLY A 161 -2.76 3.08 0.03
N GLY A 162 -3.57 3.94 0.64
CA GLY A 162 -4.13 5.15 0.02
C GLY A 162 -3.19 6.36 0.07
N PHE A 163 -2.12 6.38 -0.72
CA PHE A 163 -1.18 7.53 -0.77
C PHE A 163 -1.59 8.59 -1.79
N CYS A 164 -2.43 8.22 -2.75
CA CYS A 164 -3.09 9.15 -3.64
C CYS A 164 -4.58 8.81 -3.83
N ASP A 165 -5.35 9.75 -4.37
CA ASP A 165 -6.80 9.66 -4.45
C ASP A 165 -7.28 8.40 -5.21
N CYS A 166 -6.61 8.03 -6.31
CA CYS A 166 -6.94 6.79 -7.02
C CYS A 166 -6.59 5.51 -6.21
N GLU A 167 -5.58 5.55 -5.34
CA GLU A 167 -5.26 4.42 -4.46
C GLU A 167 -6.22 4.28 -3.28
N VAL A 168 -6.85 5.37 -2.86
CA VAL A 168 -7.92 5.30 -1.86
C VAL A 168 -9.08 4.47 -2.41
N LEU A 169 -9.52 4.74 -3.64
CA LEU A 169 -10.52 3.91 -4.31
C LEU A 169 -10.09 2.44 -4.44
N MET A 170 -8.86 2.19 -4.90
CA MET A 170 -8.38 0.84 -5.21
C MET A 170 -7.98 -0.03 -4.00
N ASN A 171 -7.60 0.56 -2.87
CA ASN A 171 -7.01 -0.20 -1.75
C ASN A 171 -7.74 -0.01 -0.41
N VAL A 172 -8.56 1.05 -0.27
CA VAL A 172 -9.21 1.42 1.01
C VAL A 172 -10.72 1.18 0.94
N ILE A 173 -11.31 1.41 -0.24
CA ILE A 173 -12.75 1.29 -0.48
C ILE A 173 -13.12 -0.08 -1.08
N ASP A 174 -12.28 -0.63 -1.96
CA ASP A 174 -12.40 -1.98 -2.55
C ASP A 174 -12.24 -3.10 -1.50
#